data_AF-A0A9E3GKU7-F1
#
_entry.id   AF-A0A9E3GKU7-F1
#
_cell.length_a   1.000
_cell.length_b   1.000
_cell.length_c   1.000
_cell.angle_alpha   90.00
_cell.angle_beta   90.00
_cell.angle_gamma   90.00
#
_symmetry.space_group_name_H-M   'P 1'
#
loop_
_entity.id
_entity.type
_entity.pdbx_description
1 polymer ?
#
loop_
_entity_poly.entity_id
_entity_poly.type
_entity_poly.pdbx_seq_one_letter_code
_entity_poly.pdbx_strand_id
1 'polypeptide(L)' 'MPKKTKKFRKPLHLGARIEHGICPYCNLLSPLLFLYKDFYRCSLCGEEVEQYINGVIKYIPITNSKRIGLMTETVQK' A
#
# COMPACT_ATOMS: atom_id res chain seq x y z
N MET A 1 -16.53 20.06 43.91
CA MET A 1 -15.41 19.23 43.40
C MET A 1 -15.72 18.80 41.98
N PRO A 2 -14.89 19.10 40.97
CA PRO A 2 -15.13 18.67 39.60
C PRO A 2 -14.80 17.18 39.46
N LYS A 3 -15.80 16.39 39.05
CA LYS A 3 -15.64 14.95 38.80
C LYS A 3 -14.76 14.77 37.54
N LYS A 4 -13.53 14.31 37.73
CA LYS A 4 -12.61 13.97 36.62
C LYS A 4 -13.20 12.84 35.79
N THR A 5 -13.76 13.16 34.63
CA THR A 5 -14.21 12.18 33.65
C THR A 5 -12.98 11.50 33.03
N LYS A 6 -12.69 10.26 33.45
CA LYS A 6 -11.63 9.45 32.85
C LYS A 6 -12.03 9.13 31.41
N LYS A 7 -11.46 9.87 30.44
CA LYS A 7 -11.63 9.58 29.01
C LYS A 7 -10.88 8.30 28.68
N PHE A 8 -11.60 7.19 28.55
CA PHE A 8 -11.08 5.92 28.03
C PHE A 8 -10.77 6.10 26.55
N ARG A 9 -9.49 6.20 26.19
CA ARG A 9 -9.04 6.18 24.79
C ARG A 9 -8.80 4.72 24.40
N LYS A 10 -9.59 4.20 23.46
CA LYS A 10 -9.30 2.88 22.87
C LYS A 10 -8.02 3.00 22.01
N PRO A 11 -7.13 2.00 22.02
CA PRO A 11 -5.95 2.01 21.15
C PRO A 11 -6.38 1.94 19.68
N LEU A 12 -5.78 2.79 18.85
CA LEU A 12 -5.94 2.74 17.41
C LEU A 12 -5.06 1.62 16.86
N HIS A 13 -5.67 0.58 16.30
CA HIS A 13 -4.95 -0.50 15.62
C HIS A 13 -4.84 -0.16 14.14
N LEU A 14 -3.67 0.29 13.70
CA LEU A 14 -3.37 0.55 12.30
C LEU A 14 -2.50 -0.59 11.77
N GLY A 15 -3.06 -1.42 10.88
CA GLY A 15 -2.34 -2.50 10.22
C GLY A 15 -1.99 -2.12 8.79
N ALA A 16 -0.70 -2.08 8.46
CA ALA A 16 -0.24 -1.98 7.08
C ALA A 16 0.18 -3.38 6.60
N ARG A 17 -0.24 -3.76 5.40
CA ARG A 17 0.25 -4.98 4.74
C ARG A 17 1.52 -4.63 3.98
N ILE A 18 2.60 -5.34 4.29
CA ILE A 18 3.91 -5.15 3.67
C ILE A 18 4.37 -6.52 3.17
N GLU A 19 4.73 -6.58 1.90
CA GLU A 19 5.30 -7.75 1.27
C GLU A 19 6.77 -7.48 0.93
N HIS A 20 7.60 -8.51 0.85
CA HIS A 20 9.00 -8.37 0.45
C HIS A 20 9.17 -8.89 -0.97
N GLY A 21 9.69 -8.05 -1.87
CA GLY A 21 9.80 -8.39 -3.27
C GLY A 21 10.81 -7.56 -4.04
N ILE A 22 11.22 -8.06 -5.19
CA ILE A 22 12.12 -7.34 -6.09
C ILE A 22 11.28 -6.32 -6.86
N CYS A 23 11.58 -5.04 -6.68
CA CYS A 23 10.93 -3.96 -7.43
C CYS A 23 11.47 -3.93 -8.87
N PRO A 24 10.61 -3.96 -9.91
CA PRO A 24 11.04 -3.97 -11.30
C PRO A 24 11.58 -2.61 -11.79
N TYR A 25 11.41 -1.53 -11.00
CA TYR A 25 11.95 -0.20 -11.32
C TYR A 25 13.39 -0.01 -10.86
N CYS A 26 13.70 -0.42 -9.62
CA CYS A 26 15.04 -0.25 -9.05
C CYS A 26 15.85 -1.56 -8.97
N ASN A 27 15.26 -2.71 -9.30
CA ASN A 27 15.88 -4.03 -9.25
C ASN A 27 16.47 -4.41 -7.89
N LEU A 28 15.91 -3.86 -6.80
CA LEU A 28 16.33 -4.14 -5.43
C LEU A 28 15.27 -4.96 -4.71
N LEU A 29 15.70 -5.82 -3.80
CA LEU A 29 14.84 -6.43 -2.81
C LEU A 29 14.32 -5.32 -1.89
N SER A 30 13.02 -5.08 -1.94
CA SER A 30 12.38 -3.94 -1.31
C SER A 30 11.14 -4.35 -0.53
N PRO A 31 10.86 -3.68 0.61
CA PRO A 31 9.54 -3.73 1.21
C PRO A 31 8.54 -3.01 0.29
N LEU A 32 7.45 -3.70 -0.03
CA LEU A 32 6.38 -3.26 -0.91
C LEU A 32 5.13 -3.05 -0.05
N LEU A 33 4.70 -1.81 0.10
CA LEU A 33 3.53 -1.44 0.87
C LEU A 33 2.29 -1.66 0.03
N PHE A 34 1.33 -2.41 0.55
CA PHE A 34 0.02 -2.56 -0.07
C PHE A 34 -0.69 -1.21 -0.15
N LEU A 35 -1.24 -0.89 -1.33
CA LEU A 35 -2.08 0.27 -1.53
C LEU A 35 -3.55 -0.16 -1.67
N TYR A 36 -3.93 -0.69 -2.84
CA TYR A 36 -5.29 -1.05 -3.18
C TYR A 36 -5.29 -2.20 -4.19
N LYS A 37 -6.21 -3.17 -4.04
CA LYS A 37 -6.27 -4.40 -4.86
C LYS A 37 -4.89 -5.07 -4.94
N ASP A 38 -4.30 -5.14 -6.12
CA ASP A 38 -3.01 -5.78 -6.35
C ASP A 38 -1.88 -4.75 -6.51
N PHE A 39 -2.12 -3.49 -6.18
CA PHE A 39 -1.11 -2.44 -6.31
C PHE A 39 -0.32 -2.25 -5.01
N TYR A 40 0.98 -2.11 -5.18
CA TYR A 40 1.94 -1.92 -4.12
C TYR A 40 2.85 -0.74 -4.41
N ARG A 41 3.43 -0.14 -3.37
CA ARG A 41 4.43 0.92 -3.49
C ARG A 41 5.77 0.47 -2.93
N CYS A 42 6.84 0.67 -3.68
CA CYS A 42 8.19 0.40 -3.23
C CYS A 42 8.65 1.43 -2.20
N SER A 43 9.09 0.98 -1.02
CA SER A 43 9.68 1.84 0.01
C SER A 43 10.99 2.50 -0.41
N LEU A 44 11.71 1.93 -1.38
CA LEU A 44 13.05 2.38 -1.76
C LEU A 44 13.01 3.44 -2.86
N CYS A 45 12.33 3.16 -3.98
CA CYS A 45 12.26 4.11 -5.11
C CYS A 45 10.96 4.91 -5.16
N GLY A 46 9.97 4.58 -4.32
CA GLY A 46 8.69 5.29 -4.27
C GLY A 46 7.72 4.98 -5.42
N GLU A 47 8.15 4.19 -6.41
CA GLU A 47 7.34 3.76 -7.55
C GLU A 47 6.30 2.71 -7.17
N GLU A 48 5.18 2.74 -7.88
CA GLU A 48 4.07 1.82 -7.73
C GLU A 48 4.20 0.64 -8.69
N VAL A 49 3.81 -0.55 -8.25
CA VAL A 49 3.90 -1.80 -9.00
C VAL A 49 2.58 -2.57 -8.90
N GLU A 50 2.25 -3.34 -9.93
CA GLU A 50 1.10 -4.25 -9.93
C GLU A 50 1.61 -5.66 -9.60
N GLN A 51 1.02 -6.30 -8.59
CA GLN A 51 1.29 -7.67 -8.21
C GLN A 51 0.49 -8.61 -9.09
N TYR A 52 1.14 -9.65 -9.59
CA TYR A 52 0.50 -10.70 -10.37
C TYR A 52 0.82 -12.06 -9.77
N ILE A 53 -0.23 -12.85 -9.52
CA ILE A 53 -0.14 -14.13 -8.81
C ILE A 53 -0.50 -15.26 -9.80
N ASN A 54 0.50 -15.99 -10.28
CA ASN A 54 0.36 -17.17 -11.15
C ASN A 54 1.08 -18.39 -10.54
N GLY A 55 0.83 -18.68 -9.26
CA GLY A 55 1.59 -19.67 -8.48
C GLY A 55 2.93 -19.17 -7.94
N VAL A 56 3.45 -18.08 -8.51
CA VAL A 56 4.53 -17.25 -7.95
C VAL A 56 4.12 -15.79 -7.97
N ILE A 57 4.60 -15.01 -7.00
CA ILE A 57 4.37 -13.57 -6.95
C ILE A 57 5.37 -12.90 -7.89
N LYS A 58 4.87 -12.09 -8.82
CA LYS A 58 5.69 -11.20 -9.66
C LYS A 58 5.18 -9.77 -9.54
N TYR A 59 6.11 -8.82 -9.54
CA TYR A 59 5.80 -7.39 -9.54
C TYR A 59 6.10 -6.81 -10.92
N ILE A 60 5.10 -6.15 -11.49
CA ILE A 60 5.12 -5.67 -12.87
C ILE A 60 5.11 -4.13 -12.87
N PRO A 61 5.93 -3.48 -13.71
CA PRO A 61 5.84 -2.03 -13.90
C PRO A 61 4.45 -1.63 -14.38
N ILE A 62 3.91 -0.59 -13.79
CA ILE A 62 2.65 0.01 -14.23
C ILE A 62 2.91 1.12 -15.24
N THR A 63 2.04 1.20 -16.24
CA THR A 63 2.00 2.32 -17.17
C THR A 63 1.32 3.52 -16.50
N ASN A 64 1.62 4.74 -16.95
CA ASN A 64 1.01 5.98 -16.44
C ASN A 64 -0.53 5.95 -16.37
N SER A 65 -1.20 5.23 -17.27
CA SER A 65 -2.65 5.09 -17.28
C SER A 65 -3.22 4.27 -16.12
N LYS A 66 -2.39 3.45 -15.47
CA LYS A 66 -2.77 2.57 -14.33
C LYS A 66 -2.26 3.07 -12.98
N ARG A 67 -1.46 4.15 -12.96
CA ARG A 67 -0.95 4.72 -11.71
C ARG A 67 -2.13 5.10 -10.83
N ILE A 68 -2.11 4.65 -9.58
CA ILE A 68 -3.05 5.10 -8.57
C ILE A 68 -2.53 6.46 -8.11
N GLY A 69 -2.57 7.44 -9.01
CA GLY A 69 -2.37 8.82 -8.63
C GLY A 69 -3.25 9.08 -7.41
N LEU A 70 -2.71 9.74 -6.39
CA LEU A 70 -3.47 10.17 -5.21
C LEU A 70 -4.55 11.18 -5.61
N MET A 71 -5.59 10.70 -6.27
CA MET A 71 -6.87 11.33 -6.58
C MET A 71 -7.83 10.14 -6.67
N THR A 72 -8.43 9.74 -5.55
CA THR A 72 -9.87 9.99 -5.34
C THR A 72 -10.58 10.29 -6.65
N GLU A 73 -11.19 9.29 -7.28
CA GLU A 73 -12.42 9.49 -8.04
C GLU A 73 -13.16 8.17 -8.25
N THR A 74 -14.36 8.12 -7.67
CA THR A 74 -15.57 7.39 -8.11
C THR A 74 -15.43 5.89 -8.30
N VAL A 75 -15.99 5.05 -7.42
CA VAL A 75 -17.36 4.55 -7.59
C VAL A 75 -17.90 4.80 -9.01
N GLN A 76 -17.39 4.09 -10.01
CA GLN A 76 -18.20 3.81 -11.19
C GLN A 76 -19.27 2.80 -10.74
N LYS A 77 -20.50 3.32 -10.63
CA LYS A 77 -21.75 2.55 -10.65
C LYS A 77 -21.78 1.58 -11.82
#